data_AF-X1IZW4-F1
#
_entry.id   AF-X1IZW4-F1
#
_cell.length_a   1.000
_cell.length_b   1.000
_cell.length_c   1.000
_cell.angle_alpha   90.00
_cell.angle_beta   90.00
_cell.angle_gamma   90.00
#
_symmetry.space_group_name_H-M   'P 1'
#
loop_
_entity.id
_entity.type
_entity.pdbx_description
1 polymer ?
#
loop_
_entity_poly.entity_id
_entity_poly.type
_entity_poly.pdbx_seq_one_letter_code
_entity_poly.pdbx_strand_id
1 'polypeptide(L)'
;MLDPLRQEKAKKYAKARRCLGFSGLGLIGALLLLLVFSGLSARLTGLFTLPVVAAATTYFVILMVIYRVLLAPLDYYRGFVLPHRYGLSTQKFTGWLADEAKAEVLSLAFGAGIVAAIYWFITSFPLMWWLLGWGVIVLLGVILTNLAPIIIVPLFFKMKSLSDADLKLRLEQLARRAETRVVGIYNLELSSKRTTANAALMGLGNTKRIVLSDTLLQRYSLPEIEII
;
A
#
# COMPACT_ATOMS: atom_id res chain seq x y z
N MET A 1 -21.18 24.24 -13.24
CA MET A 1 -21.30 22.92 -13.88
C MET A 1 -19.91 22.34 -14.09
N LEU A 2 -19.70 21.05 -13.84
CA LEU A 2 -18.42 20.38 -14.09
C LEU A 2 -18.19 20.23 -15.60
N ASP A 3 -16.94 20.39 -16.05
CA ASP A 3 -16.54 20.29 -17.45
C ASP A 3 -16.86 18.89 -18.03
N PRO A 4 -17.71 18.78 -19.07
CA PRO A 4 -18.15 17.50 -19.63
C PRO A 4 -16.99 16.69 -20.22
N LEU A 5 -15.96 17.34 -20.78
CA LEU A 5 -14.80 16.65 -21.34
C LEU A 5 -13.96 16.00 -20.24
N ARG A 6 -13.82 16.66 -19.08
CA ARG A 6 -13.15 16.08 -17.91
C ARG A 6 -13.92 14.88 -17.36
N GLN A 7 -15.25 14.97 -17.31
CA GLN A 7 -16.07 13.84 -16.87
C GLN A 7 -15.94 12.63 -17.79
N GLU A 8 -15.91 12.83 -19.11
CA GLU A 8 -15.75 11.74 -20.06
C GLU A 8 -14.37 11.08 -19.92
N LYS A 9 -13.30 11.87 -19.78
CA LYS A 9 -11.95 11.36 -19.50
C LYS A 9 -11.91 10.57 -18.19
N ALA A 10 -12.54 11.06 -17.13
CA ALA A 10 -12.62 10.37 -15.85
C ALA A 10 -13.36 9.02 -15.96
N LYS A 11 -14.48 8.98 -16.69
CA LYS A 11 -15.23 7.74 -16.97
C LYS A 11 -14.38 6.72 -17.75
N LYS A 12 -13.67 7.17 -18.79
CA LYS A 12 -12.77 6.32 -19.59
C LYS A 12 -11.63 5.75 -18.75
N TYR A 13 -10.98 6.58 -17.93
CA TYR A 13 -9.94 6.14 -16.99
C TYR A 13 -10.47 5.11 -15.98
N ALA A 14 -11.62 5.40 -15.36
CA ALA A 14 -12.24 4.50 -14.38
C ALA A 14 -12.68 3.16 -15.01
N LYS A 15 -13.20 3.17 -16.24
CA LYS A 15 -13.53 1.95 -16.99
C LYS A 15 -12.27 1.11 -17.24
N ALA A 16 -11.21 1.72 -17.79
CA ALA A 16 -9.95 1.02 -18.05
C ALA A 16 -9.36 0.40 -16.77
N ARG A 17 -9.34 1.16 -15.66
CA ARG A 17 -8.84 0.67 -14.38
C ARG A 17 -9.66 -0.50 -13.82
N ARG A 18 -10.98 -0.48 -14.00
CA ARG A 18 -11.87 -1.59 -13.60
C ARG A 18 -11.65 -2.84 -14.46
N CYS A 19 -11.57 -2.69 -15.78
CA CYS A 19 -11.28 -3.82 -16.68
C CYS A 19 -9.97 -4.51 -16.30
N LEU A 20 -8.89 -3.75 -16.06
CA LEU A 20 -7.62 -4.31 -15.59
C LEU A 20 -7.75 -5.04 -14.25
N GLY A 21 -8.54 -4.49 -13.32
CA GLY A 21 -8.83 -5.14 -12.04
C GLY A 21 -9.54 -6.49 -12.19
N PHE A 22 -10.56 -6.56 -13.06
CA PHE A 22 -11.27 -7.80 -13.34
C PHE A 22 -10.39 -8.82 -14.08
N SER A 23 -9.55 -8.38 -15.01
CA SER A 23 -8.57 -9.26 -15.67
C SER A 23 -7.57 -9.84 -14.68
N GLY A 24 -7.05 -9.02 -13.75
CA GLY A 24 -6.18 -9.49 -12.67
C GLY A 24 -6.89 -10.52 -11.77
N LEU A 25 -8.12 -10.24 -11.36
CA LEU A 25 -8.94 -11.17 -10.57
C LEU A 25 -9.15 -12.50 -11.31
N GLY A 26 -9.46 -12.45 -12.60
CA GLY A 26 -9.64 -13.64 -13.44
C GLY A 26 -8.36 -14.48 -13.56
N LEU A 27 -7.20 -13.85 -13.75
CA LEU A 27 -5.90 -14.55 -13.81
C LEU A 27 -5.55 -15.21 -12.47
N ILE A 28 -5.76 -14.52 -11.35
CA ILE A 28 -5.53 -15.10 -10.02
C ILE A 28 -6.49 -16.26 -9.78
N GLY A 29 -7.76 -16.09 -10.11
CA GLY A 29 -8.76 -17.16 -10.02
C GLY A 29 -8.37 -18.38 -10.84
N ALA A 30 -7.94 -18.19 -12.08
CA ALA A 30 -7.46 -19.27 -12.95
C ALA A 30 -6.22 -19.96 -12.38
N LEU A 31 -5.25 -19.21 -11.84
CA LEU A 31 -4.07 -19.77 -11.18
C LEU A 31 -4.44 -20.63 -9.97
N LEU A 32 -5.36 -20.15 -9.12
CA LEU A 32 -5.82 -20.91 -7.95
C LEU A 32 -6.59 -22.17 -8.35
N LEU A 33 -7.49 -22.08 -9.34
CA LEU A 33 -8.20 -23.26 -9.87
C LEU A 33 -7.22 -24.28 -10.45
N LEU A 34 -6.21 -23.82 -11.20
CA LEU A 34 -5.16 -24.68 -11.72
C LEU A 34 -4.42 -25.37 -10.58
N LEU A 35 -4.00 -24.66 -9.53
CA LEU A 35 -3.30 -25.24 -8.38
C LEU A 35 -4.13 -26.31 -7.65
N VAL A 36 -5.45 -26.09 -7.52
CA VAL A 36 -6.37 -27.03 -6.88
C VAL A 36 -6.60 -28.27 -7.75
N PHE A 37 -6.95 -28.10 -9.03
CA PHE A 37 -7.35 -29.21 -9.89
C PHE A 37 -6.18 -30.01 -10.48
N SER A 38 -5.00 -29.41 -10.65
CA SER A 38 -3.82 -30.10 -11.21
C SER A 38 -3.02 -30.91 -10.19
N GLY A 39 -3.27 -30.71 -8.90
CA GLY A 39 -2.43 -31.27 -7.83
C GLY A 39 -1.00 -30.70 -7.80
N LEU A 40 -0.72 -29.63 -8.55
CA LEU A 40 0.62 -29.01 -8.63
C LEU A 40 1.12 -28.54 -7.26
N SER A 41 0.21 -28.09 -6.40
CA SER A 41 0.53 -27.73 -5.01
C SER A 41 1.17 -28.90 -4.23
N ALA A 42 0.58 -30.10 -4.31
CA ALA A 42 1.10 -31.29 -3.64
C ALA A 42 2.44 -31.76 -4.24
N ARG A 43 2.65 -31.57 -5.55
CA ARG A 43 3.93 -31.85 -6.21
C ARG A 43 5.02 -30.88 -5.76
N LEU A 44 4.68 -29.60 -5.63
CA LEU A 44 5.60 -28.55 -5.17
C LEU A 44 6.05 -28.76 -3.73
N THR A 45 5.16 -29.17 -2.84
CA THR A 45 5.52 -29.50 -1.45
C THR A 45 6.31 -30.80 -1.35
N GLY A 46 6.04 -31.78 -2.23
CA GLY A 46 6.78 -33.04 -2.30
C GLY A 46 8.20 -32.94 -2.88
N LEU A 47 8.55 -31.83 -3.54
CA LEU A 47 9.90 -31.59 -4.08
C LEU A 47 10.96 -31.31 -3.01
N PHE A 48 10.55 -30.88 -1.81
CA PHE A 48 11.46 -30.46 -0.76
C PHE A 48 11.16 -31.20 0.55
N THR A 49 12.14 -31.92 1.10
CA THR A 49 12.06 -32.52 2.45
C THR A 49 12.48 -31.49 3.50
N LEU A 50 11.64 -30.48 3.71
CA LEU A 50 11.89 -29.40 4.68
C LEU A 50 11.02 -29.58 5.93
N PRO A 51 11.46 -29.06 7.10
CA PRO A 51 10.58 -28.91 8.26
C PRO A 51 9.32 -28.12 7.88
N VAL A 52 8.19 -28.42 8.53
CA VAL A 52 6.85 -27.88 8.20
C VAL A 52 6.86 -26.35 8.03
N VAL A 53 7.51 -25.62 8.94
CA VAL A 53 7.61 -24.16 8.89
C VAL A 53 8.37 -23.69 7.65
N ALA A 54 9.56 -24.26 7.39
CA ALA A 54 10.38 -23.92 6.24
C ALA A 54 9.69 -24.28 4.92
N ALA A 55 9.04 -25.45 4.85
CA ALA A 55 8.26 -25.87 3.69
C ALA A 55 7.13 -24.87 3.37
N ALA A 56 6.36 -24.47 4.38
CA ALA A 56 5.26 -23.51 4.21
C ALA A 56 5.76 -22.13 3.76
N THR A 57 6.84 -21.62 4.36
CA THR A 57 7.43 -20.34 3.99
C THR A 57 8.01 -20.37 2.57
N THR A 58 8.72 -21.44 2.19
CA THR A 58 9.25 -21.59 0.83
C THR A 58 8.12 -21.68 -0.20
N TYR A 59 7.07 -22.46 0.09
CA TYR A 59 5.89 -22.54 -0.77
C TYR A 59 5.22 -21.17 -0.95
N PHE A 60 5.07 -20.40 0.13
CA PHE A 60 4.54 -19.04 0.08
C PHE A 60 5.38 -18.13 -0.81
N VAL A 61 6.71 -18.16 -0.67
CA VAL A 61 7.62 -17.35 -1.50
C VAL A 61 7.51 -17.73 -2.98
N ILE A 62 7.49 -19.02 -3.31
CA ILE A 62 7.30 -19.50 -4.69
C ILE A 62 5.97 -18.99 -5.26
N LEU A 63 4.89 -19.14 -4.51
CA LEU A 63 3.56 -18.69 -4.94
C LEU A 63 3.52 -17.17 -5.17
N MET A 64 4.15 -16.39 -4.29
CA MET A 64 4.24 -14.94 -4.43
C MET A 64 5.07 -14.54 -5.66
N VAL A 65 6.17 -15.23 -5.94
CA VAL A 65 6.96 -14.99 -7.16
C VAL A 65 6.14 -15.29 -8.41
N ILE A 66 5.44 -16.42 -8.47
CA ILE A 66 4.56 -16.77 -9.60
C ILE A 66 3.46 -15.72 -9.77
N TYR A 67 2.80 -15.34 -8.67
CA TYR A 67 1.78 -14.30 -8.66
C TYR A 67 2.31 -12.98 -9.24
N ARG A 68 3.52 -12.57 -8.86
CA ARG A 68 4.14 -11.35 -9.36
C ARG A 68 4.51 -11.40 -10.82
N VAL A 69 5.08 -12.51 -11.29
CA VAL A 69 5.37 -12.68 -12.72
C VAL A 69 4.09 -12.63 -13.55
N LEU A 70 3.01 -13.26 -13.06
CA LEU A 70 1.73 -13.31 -13.75
C LEU A 70 1.05 -11.94 -13.86
N LEU A 71 1.11 -11.14 -12.80
CA LEU A 71 0.43 -9.83 -12.74
C LEU A 71 1.31 -8.65 -13.15
N ALA A 72 2.63 -8.82 -13.23
CA ALA A 72 3.55 -7.74 -13.61
C ALA A 72 3.13 -6.97 -14.88
N PRO A 73 2.65 -7.60 -15.98
CA PRO A 73 2.21 -6.85 -17.16
C PRO A 73 0.97 -5.97 -16.89
N LEU A 74 0.02 -6.48 -16.09
CA LEU A 74 -1.18 -5.75 -15.71
C LEU A 74 -0.87 -4.61 -14.74
N ASP A 75 0.00 -4.86 -13.76
CA ASP A 75 0.44 -3.87 -12.78
C ASP A 75 1.26 -2.77 -13.45
N TYR A 76 2.14 -3.11 -14.40
CA TYR A 76 2.84 -2.12 -15.22
C TYR A 76 1.87 -1.23 -16.00
N TYR A 77 0.90 -1.83 -16.69
CA TYR A 77 -0.05 -1.03 -17.46
C TYR A 77 -0.95 -0.17 -16.55
N ARG A 78 -1.42 -0.73 -15.43
CA ARG A 78 -2.32 -0.05 -14.48
C ARG A 78 -1.61 1.02 -13.65
N GLY A 79 -0.38 0.77 -13.23
CA GLY A 79 0.39 1.60 -12.32
C GLY A 79 1.24 2.66 -13.03
N PHE A 80 1.82 2.31 -14.18
CA PHE A 80 2.69 3.20 -14.94
C PHE A 80 1.99 3.77 -16.19
N VAL A 81 1.62 2.94 -17.15
CA VAL A 81 1.17 3.41 -18.48
C VAL A 81 -0.14 4.21 -18.40
N LEU A 82 -1.15 3.68 -17.70
CA LEU A 82 -2.47 4.28 -17.66
C LEU A 82 -2.47 5.65 -16.96
N PRO A 83 -1.85 5.86 -15.78
CA PRO A 83 -1.76 7.19 -15.17
C PRO A 83 -0.99 8.21 -16.04
N HIS A 84 0.08 7.79 -16.72
CA HIS A 84 0.83 8.67 -17.62
C HIS A 84 -0.03 9.11 -18.82
N ARG A 85 -0.80 8.20 -19.41
CA ARG A 85 -1.71 8.51 -20.53
C ARG A 85 -2.75 9.57 -20.18
N TYR A 86 -3.12 9.69 -18.91
CA TYR A 86 -4.10 10.68 -18.42
C TYR A 86 -3.45 11.87 -17.70
N GLY A 87 -2.11 12.00 -17.71
CA GLY A 87 -1.41 13.10 -17.04
C GLY A 87 -1.50 13.07 -15.50
N LEU A 88 -1.79 11.91 -14.93
CA LEU A 88 -1.94 11.70 -13.49
C LEU A 88 -0.63 11.33 -12.78
N SER A 89 0.40 10.97 -13.54
CA SER A 89 1.73 10.65 -13.03
C SER A 89 2.82 11.44 -13.74
N THR A 90 3.81 11.85 -12.96
CA THR A 90 5.07 12.52 -13.36
C THR A 90 6.28 11.63 -13.09
N GLN A 91 6.05 10.40 -12.60
CA GLN A 91 7.07 9.50 -12.11
C GLN A 91 7.85 8.86 -13.26
N LYS A 92 9.18 8.93 -13.26
CA LYS A 92 10.01 8.20 -14.23
C LYS A 92 9.87 6.69 -14.04
N PHE A 93 10.03 5.93 -15.13
CA PHE A 93 9.95 4.45 -15.12
C PHE A 93 10.87 3.80 -14.08
N THR A 94 12.13 4.25 -13.98
CA THR A 94 13.08 3.74 -13.00
C THR A 94 12.65 4.00 -11.55
N GLY A 95 12.07 5.17 -11.29
CA GLY A 95 11.51 5.50 -9.99
C GLY A 95 10.28 4.68 -9.65
N TRP A 96 9.41 4.42 -10.64
CA TRP A 96 8.25 3.53 -10.47
C TRP A 96 8.71 2.10 -10.16
N LEU A 97 9.63 1.55 -10.95
CA LEU A 97 10.13 0.19 -10.76
C LEU A 97 10.83 0.03 -9.40
N ALA A 98 11.59 1.03 -8.95
CA ALA A 98 12.22 1.02 -7.64
C ALA A 98 11.20 1.03 -6.50
N ASP A 99 10.08 1.77 -6.64
CA ASP A 99 9.01 1.76 -5.64
C ASP A 99 8.27 0.43 -5.61
N GLU A 100 7.92 -0.14 -6.77
CA GLU A 100 7.31 -1.45 -6.85
C GLU A 100 8.23 -2.49 -6.20
N ALA A 101 9.52 -2.52 -6.56
CA ALA A 101 10.48 -3.45 -5.96
C ALA A 101 10.62 -3.29 -4.43
N LYS A 102 10.64 -2.06 -3.92
CA LYS A 102 10.65 -1.80 -2.47
C LYS A 102 9.38 -2.31 -1.80
N ALA A 103 8.21 -2.06 -2.40
CA ALA A 103 6.93 -2.55 -1.91
C ALA A 103 6.87 -4.08 -1.94
N GLU A 104 7.45 -4.71 -2.97
CA GLU A 104 7.55 -6.15 -3.09
C GLU A 104 8.37 -6.79 -2.00
N VAL A 105 9.60 -6.32 -1.82
CA VAL A 105 10.51 -6.85 -0.82
C VAL A 105 9.89 -6.73 0.57
N LEU A 106 9.28 -5.59 0.87
CA LEU A 106 8.61 -5.37 2.14
C LEU A 106 7.43 -6.32 2.33
N SER A 107 6.57 -6.45 1.32
CA SER A 107 5.38 -7.32 1.37
C SER A 107 5.76 -8.80 1.49
N LEU A 108 6.79 -9.24 0.76
CA LEU A 108 7.31 -10.60 0.81
C LEU A 108 7.94 -10.90 2.17
N ALA A 109 8.72 -9.98 2.72
CA ALA A 109 9.35 -10.14 4.03
C ALA A 109 8.31 -10.27 5.15
N PHE A 110 7.32 -9.37 5.20
CA PHE A 110 6.24 -9.45 6.18
C PHE A 110 5.39 -10.70 5.98
N GLY A 111 4.98 -11.00 4.74
CA GLY A 111 4.17 -12.17 4.45
C GLY A 111 4.86 -13.48 4.82
N ALA A 112 6.13 -13.64 4.45
CA ALA A 112 6.93 -14.82 4.78
C ALA A 112 7.12 -14.97 6.30
N GLY A 113 7.39 -13.87 7.01
CA GLY A 113 7.51 -13.86 8.46
C GLY A 113 6.21 -14.24 9.17
N ILE A 114 5.08 -13.72 8.72
CA ILE A 114 3.75 -14.06 9.25
C ILE A 114 3.45 -15.56 9.01
N VAL A 115 3.69 -16.05 7.79
CA VAL A 115 3.49 -17.49 7.47
C VAL A 115 4.38 -18.35 8.36
N ALA A 116 5.66 -18.00 8.50
CA ALA A 116 6.57 -18.75 9.36
C ALA A 116 6.08 -18.77 10.83
N ALA A 117 5.68 -17.63 11.37
CA ALA A 117 5.16 -17.53 12.73
C ALA A 117 3.88 -18.34 12.94
N ILE A 118 2.93 -18.25 12.01
CA ILE A 118 1.67 -19.00 12.09
C ILE A 118 1.93 -20.51 12.06
N TYR A 119 2.75 -21.00 11.13
CA TYR A 119 3.05 -22.43 11.05
C TYR A 119 3.84 -22.91 12.27
N TRP A 120 4.71 -22.08 12.84
CA TRP A 120 5.39 -22.38 14.09
C TRP A 120 4.41 -22.50 15.27
N PHE A 121 3.40 -21.63 15.34
CA PHE A 121 2.34 -21.75 16.34
C PHE A 121 1.48 -23.00 16.14
N ILE A 122 1.15 -23.34 14.89
CA ILE A 122 0.39 -24.55 14.57
C ILE A 122 1.13 -25.80 15.07
N THR A 123 2.44 -25.88 14.86
CA THR A 123 3.23 -27.04 15.28
C THR A 123 3.51 -27.07 16.77
N SER A 124 3.64 -25.92 17.43
CA SER A 124 4.06 -25.83 18.84
C SER A 124 2.87 -25.74 19.82
N PHE A 125 1.76 -25.10 19.42
CA PHE A 125 0.58 -24.86 20.25
C PHE A 125 -0.73 -25.17 19.50
N PRO A 126 -1.01 -26.44 19.12
CA PRO A 126 -2.13 -26.79 18.24
C PRO A 126 -3.53 -26.41 18.73
N LEU A 127 -3.72 -26.21 20.05
CA LEU A 127 -5.00 -25.80 20.62
C LEU A 127 -5.19 -24.28 20.67
N MET A 128 -4.09 -23.51 20.71
CA MET A 128 -4.09 -22.06 20.94
C MET A 128 -3.46 -21.25 19.80
N TRP A 129 -2.99 -21.89 18.73
CA TRP A 129 -2.28 -21.23 17.62
C TRP A 129 -3.08 -20.08 17.01
N TRP A 130 -4.41 -20.20 16.95
CA TRP A 130 -5.28 -19.18 16.36
C TRP A 130 -5.29 -17.92 17.22
N LEU A 131 -5.26 -18.06 18.55
CA LEU A 131 -5.23 -16.94 19.49
C LEU A 131 -3.86 -16.27 19.49
N LEU A 132 -2.78 -17.06 19.47
CA LEU A 132 -1.41 -16.55 19.35
C LEU A 132 -1.19 -15.84 18.01
N GLY A 133 -1.62 -16.45 16.91
CA GLY A 133 -1.55 -15.88 15.57
C GLY A 133 -2.36 -14.59 15.44
N TRP A 134 -3.58 -14.57 15.98
CA TRP A 134 -4.38 -13.35 16.07
C TRP A 134 -3.65 -12.25 16.86
N GLY A 135 -3.10 -12.60 18.03
CA GLY A 135 -2.36 -11.66 18.87
C GLY A 135 -1.16 -11.04 18.14
N VAL A 136 -0.41 -11.86 17.40
CA VAL A 136 0.71 -11.38 16.55
C VAL A 136 0.22 -10.46 15.45
N ILE A 137 -0.85 -10.80 14.72
CA ILE A 137 -1.38 -9.96 13.64
C ILE A 137 -1.87 -8.62 14.20
N VAL A 138 -2.60 -8.62 15.31
CA VAL A 138 -3.08 -7.39 15.95
C VAL A 138 -1.91 -6.54 16.44
N LEU A 139 -0.96 -7.14 17.15
CA LEU A 139 0.23 -6.44 17.64
C LEU A 139 1.02 -5.83 16.48
N LEU A 140 1.30 -6.60 15.44
CA LEU A 140 1.99 -6.12 14.24
C LEU A 140 1.19 -5.01 13.55
N GLY A 141 -0.13 -5.12 13.47
CA GLY A 141 -1.01 -4.09 12.92
C GLY A 141 -0.95 -2.78 13.69
N VAL A 142 -0.94 -2.82 15.02
CA VAL A 142 -0.79 -1.64 15.89
C VAL A 142 0.60 -1.01 15.69
N ILE A 143 1.65 -1.84 15.72
CA ILE A 143 3.03 -1.39 15.50
C ILE A 143 3.16 -0.72 14.13
N LEU A 144 2.69 -1.37 13.07
CA LEU A 144 2.76 -0.83 11.71
C LEU A 144 1.90 0.41 11.55
N THR A 145 0.72 0.50 12.17
CA THR A 145 -0.09 1.72 12.11
C THR A 145 0.63 2.90 12.77
N ASN A 146 1.34 2.64 13.87
CA ASN A 146 2.11 3.66 14.58
C ASN A 146 3.39 4.06 13.82
N LEU A 147 4.12 3.07 13.28
CA LEU A 147 5.43 3.25 12.63
C LEU A 147 5.34 3.54 11.13
N ALA A 148 4.23 3.23 10.44
CA ALA A 148 4.04 3.48 9.01
C ALA A 148 4.37 4.92 8.61
N PRO A 149 3.86 5.98 9.27
CA PRO A 149 4.21 7.35 8.91
C PRO A 149 5.67 7.73 9.19
N ILE A 150 6.41 6.94 9.98
CA ILE A 150 7.78 7.23 10.38
C ILE A 150 8.79 6.45 9.54
N ILE A 151 8.47 5.20 9.19
CA ILE A 151 9.39 4.28 8.52
C ILE A 151 8.92 4.00 7.11
N ILE A 152 7.66 3.59 6.95
CA ILE A 152 7.16 3.11 5.65
C ILE A 152 6.96 4.26 4.67
N VAL A 153 6.26 5.32 5.06
CA VAL A 153 5.97 6.45 4.16
C VAL A 153 7.27 7.13 3.67
N PRO A 154 8.28 7.40 4.52
CA PRO A 154 9.56 7.95 4.07
C PRO A 154 10.34 7.11 3.05
N LEU A 155 10.16 5.79 3.02
CA LEU A 155 10.80 4.92 2.01
C LEU A 155 10.30 5.21 0.59
N PHE A 156 9.09 5.77 0.48
CA PHE A 156 8.47 6.12 -0.78
C PHE A 156 8.45 7.63 -1.03
N PHE A 157 8.29 8.48 -0.02
CA PHE A 157 8.10 9.91 -0.23
C PHE A 157 8.98 10.73 0.70
N LYS A 158 9.51 11.83 0.18
CA LYS A 158 10.17 12.82 1.00
C LYS A 158 9.12 13.57 1.82
N MET A 159 9.30 13.57 3.14
CA MET A 159 8.48 14.34 4.07
C MET A 159 9.32 15.43 4.73
N LYS A 160 8.76 16.63 4.80
CA LYS A 160 9.37 17.79 5.46
C LYS A 160 8.34 18.45 6.38
N SER A 161 8.79 19.18 7.39
CA SER A 161 7.88 20.01 8.17
C SER A 161 7.21 21.04 7.25
N LEU A 162 5.93 21.34 7.50
CA LEU A 162 5.25 22.43 6.80
C LEU A 162 5.96 23.76 7.07
N SER A 163 6.30 24.49 6.01
CA SER A 163 7.05 25.75 6.08
C SER A 163 6.15 26.97 6.32
N ASP A 164 4.89 26.91 5.89
CA ASP A 164 3.91 27.99 6.05
C ASP A 164 3.43 28.07 7.49
N ALA A 165 3.80 29.14 8.19
CA ALA A 165 3.48 29.34 9.61
C ALA A 165 1.99 29.63 9.83
N ASP A 166 1.34 30.36 8.92
CA ASP A 166 -0.07 30.74 9.04
C ASP A 166 -0.98 29.53 8.85
N LEU A 167 -0.71 28.72 7.82
CA LEU A 167 -1.43 27.48 7.56
C LEU A 167 -1.21 26.48 8.71
N LYS A 168 0.02 26.38 9.22
CA LYS A 168 0.33 25.51 10.35
C LYS A 168 -0.49 25.89 11.57
N LEU A 169 -0.57 27.18 11.90
CA LEU A 169 -1.32 27.68 13.05
C LEU A 169 -2.83 27.42 12.91
N ARG A 170 -3.40 27.63 11.72
CA ARG A 170 -4.82 27.31 11.43
C ARG A 170 -5.13 25.84 11.64
N LEU A 171 -4.30 24.95 11.11
CA LEU A 171 -4.50 23.50 11.24
C LEU A 171 -4.29 23.01 12.67
N GLU A 172 -3.38 23.63 13.44
CA GLU A 172 -3.24 23.36 14.87
C GLU A 172 -4.49 23.79 15.65
N GLN A 173 -5.09 24.94 15.32
CA GLN A 173 -6.34 25.38 15.92
C GLN A 173 -7.50 24.45 15.56
N LEU A 174 -7.59 24.01 14.30
CA LEU A 174 -8.59 23.04 13.85
C LEU A 174 -8.45 21.72 14.61
N ALA A 175 -7.23 21.20 14.75
CA ALA A 175 -6.96 19.97 15.50
C ALA A 175 -7.36 20.11 16.98
N ARG A 176 -7.11 21.27 17.60
CA ARG A 176 -7.56 21.56 18.98
C ARG A 176 -9.07 21.58 19.10
N ARG A 177 -9.78 22.22 18.16
CA ARG A 177 -11.26 22.23 18.12
C ARG A 177 -11.85 20.83 17.93
N ALA A 178 -11.16 19.98 17.19
CA ALA A 178 -11.52 18.57 17.01
C ALA A 178 -10.99 17.65 18.14
N GLU A 179 -10.51 18.22 19.26
CA GLU A 179 -9.96 17.50 20.42
C GLU A 179 -8.88 16.45 20.07
N THR A 180 -8.17 16.70 18.97
CA THR A 180 -7.23 15.76 18.39
C THR A 180 -5.80 16.24 18.59
N ARG A 181 -5.01 15.48 19.35
CA ARG A 181 -3.57 15.74 19.51
C ARG A 181 -2.81 15.29 18.28
N VAL A 182 -2.13 16.23 17.61
CA VAL A 182 -1.23 15.96 16.48
C VAL A 182 0.18 16.37 16.86
N VAL A 183 1.16 15.54 16.54
CA VAL A 183 2.58 15.75 16.86
C VAL A 183 3.22 16.75 15.91
N GLY A 184 2.67 16.88 14.70
CA GLY A 184 3.16 17.84 13.73
C GLY A 184 2.35 17.83 12.44
N ILE A 185 2.64 18.84 11.61
CA ILE A 185 2.06 19.03 10.29
C ILE A 185 3.21 18.98 9.28
N TYR A 186 3.08 18.09 8.30
CA TYR A 186 4.13 17.76 7.35
C TYR A 186 3.68 17.97 5.91
N ASN A 187 4.61 18.40 5.09
CA ASN A 187 4.48 18.44 3.64
C ASN A 187 5.08 17.15 3.03
N LEU A 188 4.32 16.50 2.14
CA LEU A 188 4.67 15.30 1.41
C LEU A 188 4.95 15.66 -0.06
N GLU A 189 6.14 15.33 -0.56
CA GLU A 189 6.57 15.62 -1.95
C GLU A 189 5.91 14.64 -2.95
N LEU A 190 4.60 14.78 -3.14
CA LEU A 190 3.78 13.93 -4.00
C LEU A 190 3.92 14.31 -5.48
N SER A 191 4.20 15.59 -5.78
CA SER A 191 4.39 16.14 -7.13
C SER A 191 5.49 15.43 -7.92
N SER A 192 6.48 14.86 -7.21
CA SER A 192 7.56 14.07 -7.79
C SER A 192 7.07 12.78 -8.49
N LYS A 193 5.85 12.33 -8.19
CA LYS A 193 5.28 11.07 -8.71
C LYS A 193 3.88 11.22 -9.30
N ARG A 194 3.05 12.09 -8.74
CA ARG A 194 1.63 12.24 -9.09
C ARG A 194 1.22 13.70 -9.14
N THR A 195 0.20 14.00 -9.93
CA THR A 195 -0.38 15.35 -10.05
C THR A 195 -1.61 15.55 -9.17
N THR A 196 -1.99 14.54 -8.39
CA THR A 196 -3.19 14.52 -7.55
C THR A 196 -2.94 15.17 -6.21
N ALA A 197 -3.82 16.07 -5.79
CA ALA A 197 -3.85 16.57 -4.43
C ALA A 197 -4.35 15.50 -3.44
N ASN A 198 -3.73 15.44 -2.28
CA ASN A 198 -4.11 14.57 -1.17
C ASN A 198 -3.75 15.20 0.18
N ALA A 199 -4.53 14.84 1.19
CA ALA A 199 -4.30 15.15 2.59
C ALA A 199 -4.64 13.89 3.41
N ALA A 200 -3.90 13.64 4.50
CA ALA A 200 -4.16 12.51 5.36
C ALA A 200 -3.77 12.80 6.80
N LEU A 201 -4.56 12.27 7.72
CA LEU A 201 -4.18 12.11 9.12
C LEU A 201 -3.58 10.70 9.28
N MET A 202 -2.29 10.62 9.59
CA MET A 202 -1.56 9.36 9.69
C MET A 202 -1.03 9.10 11.10
N GLY A 203 -0.93 7.83 11.48
CA GLY A 203 -0.38 7.41 12.77
C GLY A 203 -1.44 7.24 13.86
N LEU A 204 -0.99 6.80 15.03
CA LEU A 204 -1.86 6.50 16.18
C LEU A 204 -1.25 7.08 17.47
N GLY A 205 -2.09 7.64 18.34
CA GLY A 205 -1.66 8.23 19.60
C GLY A 205 -0.52 9.23 19.42
N ASN A 206 0.66 8.88 19.93
CA ASN A 206 1.86 9.73 19.95
C ASN A 206 2.60 9.83 18.61
N THR A 207 2.08 9.28 17.53
CA THR A 207 2.65 9.48 16.18
C THR A 207 1.69 10.14 15.20
N LYS A 208 0.48 10.48 15.67
CA LYS A 208 -0.58 11.11 14.88
C LYS A 208 -0.10 12.43 14.31
N ARG A 209 -0.17 12.58 12.99
CA ARG A 209 0.33 13.76 12.26
C ARG A 209 -0.55 14.08 11.06
N ILE A 210 -0.65 15.37 10.73
CA ILE A 210 -1.33 15.84 9.52
C ILE A 210 -0.29 15.87 8.40
N VAL A 211 -0.61 15.26 7.26
CA VAL A 211 0.24 15.20 6.08
C VAL A 211 -0.49 15.80 4.90
N LEU A 212 0.04 16.88 4.35
CA LEU A 212 -0.47 17.56 3.18
C LEU A 212 0.47 17.32 2.00
N SER A 213 -0.07 17.00 0.83
CA SER A 213 0.75 16.94 -0.39
C SER A 213 1.14 18.34 -0.87
N ASP A 214 2.36 18.47 -1.39
CA ASP A 214 2.82 19.68 -2.08
C ASP A 214 1.89 20.10 -3.24
N THR A 215 1.35 19.14 -3.98
CA THR A 215 0.36 19.39 -5.04
C THR A 215 -0.95 20.00 -4.53
N LEU A 216 -1.33 19.73 -3.28
CA LEU A 216 -2.50 20.34 -2.65
C LEU A 216 -2.17 21.79 -2.26
N LEU A 217 -1.02 22.00 -1.62
CA LEU A 217 -0.54 23.34 -1.23
C LEU A 217 -0.36 24.29 -2.43
N GLN A 218 0.02 23.77 -3.59
CA GLN A 218 0.26 24.57 -4.80
C GLN A 218 -1.02 24.91 -5.59
N ARG A 219 -2.10 24.14 -5.43
CA ARG A 219 -3.28 24.20 -6.32
C ARG A 219 -4.55 24.71 -5.64
N TYR A 220 -4.57 24.74 -4.32
CA TYR A 220 -5.74 25.11 -3.53
C TYR A 220 -5.41 26.29 -2.63
N SER A 221 -6.41 27.14 -2.40
CA SER A 221 -6.31 28.26 -1.48
C SER A 221 -6.37 27.80 -0.02
N LEU A 222 -5.86 28.61 0.91
CA LEU A 222 -5.87 28.28 2.35
C LEU A 222 -7.27 27.89 2.88
N PRO A 223 -8.37 28.58 2.52
CA PRO A 223 -9.70 28.18 2.96
C PRO A 223 -10.14 26.82 2.40
N GLU A 224 -9.79 26.49 1.15
CA GLU A 224 -10.11 25.20 0.55
C GLU A 224 -9.34 24.07 1.22
N ILE A 225 -8.10 24.31 1.63
CA ILE A 225 -7.26 23.34 2.35
C ILE A 225 -7.84 23.03 3.74
N GLU A 226 -8.41 24.04 4.43
CA GLU A 226 -8.99 23.89 5.76
C GLU A 226 -10.28 23.04 5.78
N ILE A 227 -10.95 22.91 4.62
CA ILE A 227 -12.21 22.15 4.48
C ILE A 227 -11.96 20.65 4.26
N ILE A 228 -10.76 20.26 3.81
CA ILE A 228 -10.40 18.86 3.47
C ILE A 228 -10.05 18.08 4.74
#